data_AF-G7EKL5-F1
#
_entry.id   AF-G7EKL5-F1
#
_cell.length_a   1.000
_cell.length_b   1.000
_cell.length_c   1.000
_cell.angle_alpha   90.00
_cell.angle_beta   90.00
_cell.angle_gamma   90.00
#
_symmetry.space_group_name_H-M   'P 1'
#
loop_
_entity.id
_entity.type
_entity.pdbx_description
1 polymer ?
#
loop_
_entity_poly.entity_id
_entity_poly.type
_entity_poly.pdbx_seq_one_letter_code
_entity_poly.pdbx_strand_id
1 'polypeptide(L)'
;MLLNHFNGVFYKSDPPEDIFKGLVRVNTGELWFTRKVISKAFSDMLAVASSFNSLQGDSEINQDDYEHLTKREKSVVHLIAQGASNNKIADKLNISDHTVKTHLYSAF
;
A
#
# COMPACT_ATOMS: atom_id res chain seq x y z
N MET A 1 4.07 -14.44 -13.56
CA MET A 1 3.80 -15.78 -12.96
C MET A 1 2.72 -15.73 -11.87
N LEU A 2 2.73 -14.79 -10.91
CA LEU A 2 1.69 -14.73 -9.86
C LEU A 2 0.28 -14.30 -10.35
N LEU A 3 0.15 -13.74 -11.55
CA LEU A 3 -1.13 -13.28 -12.12
C LEU A 3 -2.05 -14.42 -12.63
N ASN A 4 -1.56 -15.67 -12.68
CA ASN A 4 -2.27 -16.81 -13.28
C ASN A 4 -2.85 -17.81 -12.24
N HIS A 5 -3.20 -17.35 -11.03
CA HIS A 5 -3.87 -18.17 -10.00
C HIS A 5 -3.03 -19.36 -9.47
N PHE A 6 -1.70 -19.30 -9.59
CA PHE A 6 -0.84 -20.30 -8.95
C PHE A 6 -0.60 -19.93 -7.49
N ASN A 7 -0.88 -20.86 -6.58
CA ASN A 7 -0.70 -20.67 -5.14
C ASN A 7 0.60 -21.27 -4.59
N GLY A 8 1.36 -22.00 -5.40
CA GLY A 8 2.68 -22.50 -5.00
C GLY A 8 3.46 -23.21 -6.12
N VAL A 9 4.74 -23.48 -5.86
CA VAL A 9 5.63 -24.22 -6.75
C VAL A 9 6.42 -25.26 -5.95
N PHE A 10 6.53 -26.46 -6.51
CA PHE A 10 7.38 -27.54 -6.01
C PHE A 10 8.40 -27.94 -7.08
N TYR A 11 9.59 -28.32 -6.65
CA TYR A 11 10.65 -28.83 -7.51
C TYR A 11 10.78 -30.34 -7.37
N LYS A 12 11.29 -31.01 -8.41
CA LYS A 12 11.52 -32.46 -8.38
C LYS A 12 12.53 -32.90 -7.31
N SER A 13 13.34 -31.97 -6.83
CA SER A 13 14.32 -32.19 -5.77
C SER A 13 13.75 -32.01 -4.36
N ASP A 14 12.51 -31.51 -4.23
CA ASP A 14 11.93 -31.24 -2.91
C ASP A 14 11.62 -32.57 -2.20
N PRO A 15 11.93 -32.66 -0.89
CA PRO A 15 11.54 -33.82 -0.10
C PRO A 15 10.02 -34.05 -0.12
N PRO A 16 9.54 -35.31 -0.14
CA PRO A 16 8.11 -35.61 -0.11
C PRO A 16 7.36 -34.94 1.05
N GLU A 17 8.02 -34.76 2.19
CA GLU A 17 7.47 -34.11 3.38
C GLU A 17 7.18 -32.62 3.13
N ASP A 18 8.08 -31.93 2.43
CA ASP A 18 7.91 -30.51 2.09
C ASP A 18 6.83 -30.33 1.03
N ILE A 19 6.70 -31.28 0.10
CA ILE A 19 5.60 -31.31 -0.87
C ILE A 19 4.26 -31.48 -0.14
N PHE A 20 4.15 -32.47 0.76
CA PHE A 20 2.92 -32.72 1.51
C PHE A 20 2.55 -31.53 2.39
N LYS A 21 3.51 -30.99 3.13
CA LYS A 21 3.34 -29.80 3.97
C LYS A 21 2.87 -28.60 3.14
N GLY A 22 3.53 -28.35 2.01
CA GLY A 22 3.15 -27.26 1.12
C GLY A 22 1.75 -27.44 0.55
N LEU A 23 1.37 -28.66 0.18
CA LEU A 23 0.05 -28.95 -0.37
C LEU A 23 -1.08 -28.67 0.64
N VAL A 24 -0.88 -29.06 1.91
CA VAL A 24 -1.82 -28.73 2.99
C VAL A 24 -1.98 -27.22 3.14
N ARG A 25 -0.87 -26.46 3.14
CA ARG A 25 -0.90 -24.99 3.28
C ARG A 25 -1.53 -24.29 2.08
N VAL A 26 -1.23 -24.73 0.87
CA VAL A 26 -1.83 -24.20 -0.36
C VAL A 26 -3.34 -24.44 -0.36
N ASN A 27 -3.79 -25.61 0.10
CA ASN A 27 -5.21 -25.92 0.19
C ASN A 27 -5.95 -25.07 1.24
N THR A 28 -5.25 -24.55 2.25
CA THR A 28 -5.81 -23.57 3.21
C THR A 28 -5.71 -22.12 2.73
N GLY A 29 -5.27 -21.88 1.50
CA GLY A 29 -5.17 -20.55 0.90
C GLY A 29 -3.84 -19.82 1.14
N GLU A 30 -2.83 -20.49 1.71
CA GLU A 30 -1.49 -19.91 1.86
C GLU A 30 -0.70 -20.00 0.55
N LEU A 31 0.23 -19.06 0.37
CA LEU A 31 1.15 -19.04 -0.75
C LEU A 31 2.41 -19.86 -0.44
N TRP A 32 2.79 -20.78 -1.32
CA TRP A 32 4.00 -21.61 -1.19
C TRP A 32 5.04 -21.27 -2.27
N PHE A 33 5.76 -20.17 -2.06
CA PHE A 33 6.81 -19.70 -2.96
C PHE A 33 8.09 -19.37 -2.21
N THR A 34 9.23 -19.45 -2.91
CA THR A 34 10.49 -18.95 -2.36
C THR A 34 10.43 -17.44 -2.19
N ARG A 35 11.17 -16.92 -1.19
CA ARG A 35 11.28 -15.48 -0.94
C ARG A 35 11.70 -14.70 -2.19
N LYS A 36 12.61 -15.25 -3.00
CA LYS A 36 13.09 -14.63 -4.24
C LYS A 36 11.96 -14.40 -5.25
N VAL A 37 11.07 -15.38 -5.43
CA VAL A 37 9.93 -15.27 -6.36
C VAL A 37 8.93 -14.23 -5.86
N ILE A 38 8.61 -14.25 -4.56
CA ILE A 38 7.71 -13.27 -3.95
C ILE A 38 8.30 -11.86 -4.08
N SER A 39 9.56 -11.67 -3.71
CA SER A 39 10.23 -10.36 -3.82
C SER A 39 10.25 -9.85 -5.25
N LYS A 40 10.57 -10.69 -6.23
CA LYS A 40 10.57 -10.28 -7.63
C LYS A 40 9.18 -9.88 -8.10
N ALA A 41 8.16 -10.69 -7.82
CA ALA A 41 6.81 -10.38 -8.23
C ALA A 41 6.24 -9.15 -7.52
N PHE A 42 6.58 -8.92 -6.25
CA PHE A 42 6.24 -7.72 -5.53
C PHE A 42 6.91 -6.47 -6.14
N SER A 43 8.20 -6.55 -6.48
CA SER A 43 8.89 -5.48 -7.19
C SER A 43 8.28 -5.20 -8.57
N ASP A 44 7.91 -6.25 -9.31
CA ASP A 44 7.26 -6.10 -10.61
C ASP A 44 5.86 -5.47 -10.47
N MET A 45 5.10 -5.87 -9.45
CA MET A 45 3.80 -5.27 -9.13
C MET A 45 3.93 -3.79 -8.77
N LEU A 46 4.92 -3.44 -7.94
CA LEU A 46 5.22 -2.05 -7.60
C LEU A 46 5.64 -1.24 -8.83
N ALA A 47 6.45 -1.83 -9.72
CA ALA A 47 6.86 -1.17 -10.97
C ALA A 47 5.67 -0.92 -11.90
N VAL A 48 4.74 -1.89 -12.01
CA VAL A 48 3.50 -1.73 -12.78
C VAL A 48 2.59 -0.69 -12.11
N ALA A 49 2.41 -0.73 -10.79
CA ALA A 49 1.63 0.26 -10.05
C ALA A 49 2.21 1.67 -10.19
N SER A 50 3.54 1.82 -10.12
CA SER A 50 4.19 3.10 -10.39
C SER A 50 4.05 3.51 -11.86
N SER A 51 4.05 2.58 -12.81
CA SER A 51 3.79 2.86 -14.23
C SER A 51 2.35 3.32 -14.47
N PHE A 52 1.38 2.74 -13.74
CA PHE A 52 0.00 3.22 -13.72
C PHE A 52 -0.10 4.62 -13.11
N ASN A 53 0.65 4.93 -12.05
CA ASN A 53 0.73 6.30 -11.52
C ASN A 53 1.43 7.26 -12.49
N SER A 54 2.41 6.80 -13.28
CA SER A 54 3.07 7.62 -14.31
C SER A 54 2.23 7.80 -15.58
N LEU A 55 1.29 6.89 -15.86
CA LEU A 55 0.31 6.99 -16.95
C LEU A 55 -1.00 7.65 -16.48
N GLN A 56 -1.27 7.69 -15.17
CA GLN A 56 -2.09 8.72 -14.52
C GLN A 56 -1.26 10.01 -14.37
N GLY A 57 -0.86 10.55 -15.54
CA GLY A 57 -0.66 11.98 -15.68
C GLY A 57 -1.93 12.79 -15.41
N ASP A 58 -3.09 12.13 -15.30
CA ASP A 58 -4.40 12.70 -14.94
C ASP A 58 -5.06 11.91 -13.79
N SER A 59 -4.35 11.69 -12.68
CA SER A 59 -5.04 11.86 -11.41
C SER A 59 -5.04 13.35 -11.11
N GLU A 60 -6.01 14.04 -11.70
CA GLU A 60 -6.62 15.19 -11.06
C GLU A 60 -7.05 14.73 -9.65
N ILE A 61 -6.13 14.78 -8.67
CA ILE A 61 -6.47 15.58 -7.50
C ILE A 61 -6.80 16.91 -8.18
N ASN A 62 -8.08 17.27 -8.34
CA ASN A 62 -8.43 18.52 -8.99
C ASN A 62 -7.48 19.56 -8.42
N GLN A 63 -6.56 20.08 -9.24
CA GLN A 63 -5.55 20.97 -8.71
C GLN A 63 -6.27 22.15 -8.04
N ASP A 64 -7.46 22.48 -8.56
CA ASP A 64 -8.50 23.28 -7.94
C ASP A 64 -8.85 22.85 -6.51
N ASP A 65 -9.26 21.60 -6.25
CA ASP A 65 -9.62 21.13 -4.89
C ASP A 65 -8.45 21.25 -3.91
N TYR A 66 -7.24 20.87 -4.33
CA TYR A 66 -6.06 21.07 -3.47
C TYR A 66 -5.73 22.54 -3.30
N GLU A 67 -5.90 23.39 -4.33
CA GLU A 67 -5.68 24.82 -4.25
C GLU A 67 -6.67 25.52 -3.32
N HIS A 68 -7.93 25.08 -3.29
CA HIS A 68 -9.00 25.59 -2.43
C HIS A 68 -8.77 25.34 -0.93
N LEU A 69 -7.95 24.36 -0.57
CA LEU A 69 -7.57 24.13 0.82
C LEU A 69 -6.77 25.32 1.39
N THR A 70 -7.12 25.71 2.62
CA THR A 70 -6.33 26.65 3.40
C THR A 70 -4.93 26.09 3.67
N LYS A 71 -3.98 26.98 4.01
CA LYS A 71 -2.60 26.56 4.36
C LYS A 71 -2.57 25.51 5.49
N ARG A 72 -3.53 25.57 6.42
CA ARG A 72 -3.63 24.64 7.55
C ARG A 72 -4.18 23.29 7.13
N GLU A 73 -5.23 23.26 6.32
CA GLU A 73 -5.76 22.01 5.74
C GLU A 73 -4.72 21.31 4.87
N LYS A 74 -4.01 22.05 4.01
CA LYS A 74 -2.88 21.52 3.22
C LYS A 74 -1.83 20.86 4.09
N SER A 75 -1.45 21.50 5.19
CA SER A 75 -0.44 20.98 6.13
C SER A 75 -0.89 19.67 6.78
N VAL A 76 -2.17 19.57 7.16
CA VAL A 76 -2.76 18.34 7.74
C VAL A 76 -2.83 17.23 6.71
N VAL A 77 -3.39 17.49 5.52
CA VAL A 77 -3.51 16.52 4.41
C VAL A 77 -2.15 15.99 3.98
N HIS A 78 -1.13 16.86 3.87
CA HIS A 78 0.22 16.47 3.51
C HIS A 78 0.86 15.50 4.52
N LEU A 79 0.66 15.73 5.82
CA LEU A 79 1.19 14.84 6.85
C LEU A 79 0.46 13.48 6.89
N ILE A 80 -0.84 13.47 6.58
CA ILE A 80 -1.63 12.23 6.47
C ILE A 80 -1.20 11.42 5.26
N ALA A 81 -0.95 12.07 4.11
CA ALA A 81 -0.42 11.42 2.92
C ALA A 81 0.95 10.73 3.18
N GLN A 82 1.71 11.21 4.16
CA GLN A 82 2.95 10.58 4.64
C GLN A 82 2.74 9.48 5.69
N GLY A 83 1.49 9.15 6.03
CA GLY A 83 1.14 8.14 7.03
C GLY A 83 1.28 8.60 8.49
N ALA A 84 1.27 9.90 8.77
CA ALA A 84 1.27 10.39 10.14
C ALA A 84 -0.09 10.14 10.82
N SER A 85 -0.07 9.72 12.08
CA SER A 85 -1.26 9.59 12.92
C SER A 85 -1.71 10.95 13.48
N ASN A 86 -2.99 11.09 13.84
CA ASN A 86 -3.56 12.36 14.33
C ASN A 86 -2.77 12.99 15.47
N ASN A 87 -2.31 12.19 16.44
CA ASN A 87 -1.46 12.66 17.54
C ASN A 87 -0.12 13.21 17.04
N LYS A 88 0.53 12.55 16.07
CA LYS A 88 1.79 13.03 15.48
C LYS A 88 1.60 14.32 14.68
N ILE A 89 0.43 14.49 14.06
CA ILE A 89 0.08 15.71 13.32
C ILE A 89 -0.18 16.86 14.29
N ALA A 90 -0.95 16.59 15.35
CA ALA A 90 -1.20 17.51 16.45
C ALA A 90 0.11 18.03 17.06
N ASP A 91 1.04 17.12 17.38
CA ASP A 91 2.37 17.46 17.88
C ASP A 91 3.18 18.31 16.88
N LYS A 92 3.21 17.93 15.59
CA LYS A 92 3.95 18.68 14.55
C LYS A 92 3.39 20.08 14.30
N LEU A 93 2.07 20.24 14.36
CA LEU A 93 1.39 21.49 14.05
C LEU A 93 1.08 22.35 15.28
N ASN A 94 1.42 21.87 16.48
CA ASN A 94 1.12 22.46 17.78
C ASN A 94 -0.37 22.76 17.96
N ILE A 95 -1.21 21.76 17.67
CA ILE A 95 -2.68 21.82 17.81
C ILE A 95 -3.19 20.56 18.53
N SER A 96 -4.48 20.50 18.86
CA SER A 96 -5.07 19.30 19.45
C SER A 96 -5.50 18.27 18.38
N ASP A 97 -5.59 17.00 18.75
CA ASP A 97 -6.18 15.94 17.91
C ASP A 97 -7.59 16.29 17.43
N HIS A 98 -8.36 16.98 18.27
CA HIS A 98 -9.69 17.46 17.90
C HIS A 98 -9.59 18.47 16.75
N THR A 99 -8.66 19.42 16.83
CA THR A 99 -8.39 20.42 15.78
C THR A 99 -7.91 19.77 14.48
N VAL A 100 -7.10 18.72 14.55
CA VAL A 100 -6.68 17.94 13.36
C VAL A 100 -7.91 17.34 12.67
N LYS A 101 -8.83 16.72 13.43
CA LYS A 101 -10.08 16.17 12.88
C LYS A 101 -10.98 17.26 12.30
N THR A 102 -11.04 18.44 12.92
CA THR A 102 -11.77 19.59 12.37
C THR A 102 -11.21 20.01 11.01
N HIS A 103 -9.89 20.18 10.89
CA HIS A 103 -9.26 20.50 9.62
C HIS A 103 -9.46 19.41 8.56
N LEU A 104 -9.47 18.13 8.96
CA LEU A 104 -9.81 17.04 8.06
C LEU A 104 -11.26 17.13 7.55
N TYR A 105 -12.22 17.38 8.44
CA TYR A 105 -13.62 17.52 8.08
C TYR A 105 -13.89 18.76 7.21
N SER A 106 -13.07 19.80 7.32
CA SER A 106 -13.17 20.98 6.45
C SER A 106 -12.49 20.79 5.09
N ALA A 107 -11.57 19.83 4.97
CA ALA A 107 -10.82 19.54 3.75
C ALA A 107 -11.49 18.53 2.81
N PHE A 108 -12.55 17.83 3.26
CA PHE A 108 -13.30 16.80 2.55
C PHE A 108 -14.80 17.02 2.71
#